data_AF-A0A1R1L9T8-F1
#
_entry.id   AF-A0A1R1L9T8-F1
#
_cell.length_a   1.000
_cell.length_b   1.000
_cell.length_c   1.000
_cell.angle_alpha   90.00
_cell.angle_beta   90.00
_cell.angle_gamma   90.00
#
_symmetry.space_group_name_H-M   'P 1'
#
loop_
_entity.id
_entity.type
_entity.pdbx_description
1 polymer ?
#
loop_
_entity_poly.entity_id
_entity_poly.type
_entity_poly.pdbx_seq_one_letter_code
_entity_poly.pdbx_strand_id
1 'polypeptide(L)'
;AIGGNGKVTVAAASFAGTLATRIVLAPPRDPEFKGMVERNNRFFETSFLPDRSFASPTDFNGQLADWLVRANQRTVRSLGGRPVDALERDLGAMTALPPVAPATGLSSRVRLARDYYIRLDRSDYSVDPRAIGRLVDVTATPTSVTVACEGAIVAEHERSWAGGVTVTDPAHVQAAKQLRRDFWDQRRQAEADARHRHRPEPGLVVEQRCLGDY
;
A
#
# COMPACT_ATOMS: atom_id res chain seq x y z
N ALA A 1 -7.72 -0.28 12.64
CA ALA A 1 -7.77 0.64 13.80
C ALA A 1 -6.68 0.26 14.80
N ILE A 2 -6.03 1.23 15.45
CA ILE A 2 -4.87 1.02 16.34
C ILE A 2 -5.23 0.39 17.69
N GLY A 3 -6.46 0.58 18.20
CA GLY A 3 -6.84 0.17 19.55
C GLY A 3 -8.32 -0.10 19.81
N GLY A 4 -9.07 -0.56 18.80
CA GLY A 4 -10.56 -0.57 18.80
C GLY A 4 -11.25 -1.33 19.94
N ASN A 5 -10.60 -2.35 20.52
CA ASN A 5 -11.14 -3.14 21.65
C ASN A 5 -10.43 -2.82 22.98
N GLY A 6 -9.84 -1.62 23.10
CA GLY A 6 -9.03 -1.24 24.28
C GLY A 6 -7.67 -1.94 24.35
N LYS A 7 -7.28 -2.67 23.30
CA LYS A 7 -5.97 -3.31 23.15
C LYS A 7 -5.30 -2.80 21.89
N VAL A 8 -4.03 -2.41 22.02
CA VAL A 8 -3.19 -1.97 20.90
C VAL A 8 -3.00 -3.14 19.93
N THR A 9 -3.13 -2.90 18.63
CA THR A 9 -2.88 -3.94 17.62
C THR A 9 -1.42 -4.36 17.60
N VAL A 10 -1.14 -5.57 17.12
CA VAL A 10 0.25 -6.08 16.98
C VAL A 10 1.12 -5.09 16.21
N ALA A 11 0.63 -4.57 15.08
CA ALA A 11 1.37 -3.59 14.28
C ALA A 11 1.73 -2.32 15.08
N ALA A 12 0.79 -1.79 15.85
CA ALA A 12 1.02 -0.60 16.66
C ALA A 12 1.95 -0.87 17.85
N ALA A 13 1.85 -2.05 18.47
CA ALA A 13 2.76 -2.46 19.54
C ALA A 13 4.20 -2.65 19.03
N SER A 14 4.38 -3.28 17.85
CA SER A 14 5.69 -3.44 17.22
C SER A 14 6.31 -2.10 16.82
N PHE A 15 5.51 -1.17 16.30
CA PHE A 15 5.94 0.20 16.02
C PHE A 15 6.46 0.90 17.29
N ALA A 16 5.66 0.85 18.37
CA ALA A 16 6.03 1.47 19.64
C ALA A 16 7.31 0.87 20.22
N GLY A 17 7.43 -0.46 20.18
CA GLY A 17 8.62 -1.19 20.64
C GLY A 17 9.88 -0.83 19.86
N THR A 18 9.77 -0.68 18.53
CA THR A 18 10.91 -0.28 17.68
C THR A 18 11.41 1.12 18.01
N LEU A 19 10.52 2.03 18.42
CA LEU A 19 10.87 3.40 18.81
C LEU A 19 11.19 3.56 20.30
N ALA A 20 11.19 2.47 21.09
CA ALA A 20 11.30 2.51 22.54
C ALA A 20 10.25 3.44 23.21
N THR A 21 9.03 3.47 22.66
CA THR A 21 7.91 4.28 23.15
C THR A 21 6.75 3.42 23.62
N ARG A 22 5.78 4.05 24.30
CA ARG A 22 4.52 3.40 24.72
C ARG A 22 3.34 4.10 24.06
N ILE A 23 2.45 3.32 23.46
CA ILE A 23 1.12 3.80 23.05
C ILE A 23 0.18 3.72 24.25
N VAL A 24 -0.35 4.86 24.66
CA VAL A 24 -1.37 4.95 25.72
C VAL A 24 -2.73 5.16 25.05
N LEU A 25 -3.66 4.23 25.27
CA LEU A 25 -5.04 4.38 24.83
C LEU A 25 -5.80 5.23 25.85
N ALA A 26 -6.56 6.21 25.36
CA ALA A 26 -7.42 7.03 26.20
C ALA A 26 -8.39 6.13 27.00
N PRO A 27 -8.48 6.27 28.34
CA PRO A 27 -9.44 5.52 29.12
C PRO A 27 -10.88 5.82 28.68
N PRO A 28 -11.81 4.85 28.78
CA PRO A 28 -13.22 5.11 28.53
C PRO A 28 -13.74 6.21 29.46
N ARG A 29 -14.45 7.19 28.91
CA ARG A 29 -15.09 8.29 29.66
C ARG A 29 -14.13 9.17 30.46
N ASP A 30 -12.90 9.38 29.98
CA ASP A 30 -11.96 10.34 30.56
C ASP A 30 -11.98 11.68 29.77
N PRO A 31 -12.65 12.72 30.29
CA PRO A 31 -12.78 14.00 29.60
C PRO A 31 -11.48 14.80 29.59
N GLU A 32 -10.57 14.58 30.56
CA GLU A 32 -9.31 15.32 30.65
C GLU A 32 -8.35 14.86 29.55
N PHE A 33 -8.23 13.54 29.38
CA PHE A 33 -7.43 12.94 28.31
C PHE A 33 -7.92 13.41 26.93
N LYS A 34 -9.25 13.44 26.76
CA LYS A 34 -9.90 13.92 25.53
C LYS A 34 -9.72 15.43 25.33
N GLY A 35 -9.82 16.22 26.40
CA GLY A 35 -9.76 17.68 26.38
C GLY A 35 -8.45 18.25 25.85
N MET A 36 -7.32 17.56 26.05
CA MET A 36 -6.04 17.96 25.46
C MET A 36 -6.08 17.89 23.92
N VAL A 37 -6.58 16.79 23.38
CA VAL A 37 -6.70 16.58 21.92
C VAL A 37 -7.70 17.55 21.31
N GLU A 38 -8.85 17.74 21.96
CA GLU A 38 -9.90 18.64 21.48
C GLU A 38 -9.46 20.10 21.44
N ARG A 39 -8.68 20.57 22.42
CA ARG A 39 -8.15 21.95 22.40
C ARG A 39 -7.20 22.17 21.23
N ASN A 40 -6.34 21.21 20.92
CA ASN A 40 -5.44 21.29 19.78
C ASN A 40 -6.21 21.27 18.46
N ASN A 41 -7.18 20.36 18.32
CA ASN A 41 -8.04 20.29 17.13
C ASN A 41 -8.80 21.60 16.92
N ARG A 42 -9.40 22.15 17.98
CA ARG A 42 -10.08 23.44 17.92
C ARG A 42 -9.14 24.56 17.49
N PHE A 43 -7.90 24.57 17.98
CA PHE A 43 -6.93 25.57 17.55
C PHE A 43 -6.64 25.48 16.05
N PHE A 44 -6.44 24.28 15.50
CA PHE A 44 -6.30 24.10 14.06
C PHE A 44 -7.56 24.57 13.30
N GLU A 45 -8.75 24.20 13.77
CA GLU A 45 -10.03 24.59 13.16
C GLU A 45 -10.26 26.10 13.16
N THR A 46 -9.86 26.81 14.21
CA THR A 46 -10.11 28.25 14.33
C THR A 46 -8.99 29.13 13.79
N SER A 47 -7.78 28.59 13.62
CA SER A 47 -6.59 29.42 13.32
C SER A 47 -5.79 28.98 12.12
N PHE A 48 -5.90 27.71 11.70
CA PHE A 48 -5.25 27.21 10.49
C PHE A 48 -6.25 27.07 9.34
N LEU A 49 -7.37 26.38 9.56
CA LEU A 49 -8.33 26.01 8.52
C LEU A 49 -9.17 27.16 7.88
N PRO A 50 -9.54 28.25 8.58
CA PRO A 50 -10.43 29.26 8.01
C PRO A 50 -9.88 29.89 6.73
N ASP A 51 -10.75 30.11 5.75
CA ASP A 51 -10.49 30.74 4.45
C ASP A 51 -9.41 30.06 3.57
N ARG A 52 -9.04 28.81 3.88
CA ARG A 52 -8.10 28.03 3.06
C ARG A 52 -8.81 26.99 2.21
N SER A 53 -8.25 26.75 1.03
CA SER A 53 -8.55 25.60 0.19
C SER A 53 -7.27 24.80 -0.03
N PHE A 54 -7.43 23.50 -0.28
CA PHE A 54 -6.32 22.58 -0.49
C PHE A 54 -6.52 21.81 -1.79
N ALA A 55 -5.56 21.90 -2.70
CA ALA A 55 -5.58 21.20 -3.97
C ALA A 55 -5.19 19.72 -3.83
N SER A 56 -4.39 19.38 -2.81
CA SER A 56 -3.90 18.01 -2.55
C SER A 56 -3.44 17.84 -1.10
N PRO A 57 -3.21 16.60 -0.63
CA PRO A 57 -2.56 16.35 0.66
C PRO A 57 -1.17 17.02 0.77
N THR A 58 -0.42 17.09 -0.33
CA THR A 58 0.88 17.76 -0.36
C THR A 58 0.75 19.27 -0.17
N ASP A 59 -0.23 19.89 -0.84
CA ASP A 59 -0.54 21.32 -0.68
C ASP A 59 -0.98 21.64 0.75
N PHE A 60 -1.85 20.81 1.34
CA PHE A 60 -2.21 20.92 2.76
C PHE A 60 -0.98 20.91 3.68
N ASN A 61 -0.07 19.95 3.49
CA ASN A 61 1.14 19.83 4.31
C ASN A 61 2.08 21.02 4.13
N GLY A 62 2.23 21.55 2.91
CA GLY A 62 3.01 22.75 2.64
C GLY A 62 2.44 23.98 3.35
N GLN A 63 1.15 24.24 3.17
CA GLN A 63 0.45 25.33 3.84
C GLN A 63 0.50 25.22 5.37
N LEU A 64 0.41 24.01 5.91
CA LEU A 64 0.53 23.73 7.34
C LEU A 64 1.94 24.03 7.84
N ALA A 65 2.98 23.57 7.13
CA ALA A 65 4.37 23.83 7.49
C ALA A 65 4.66 25.34 7.55
N ASP A 66 4.24 26.10 6.54
CA ASP A 66 4.42 27.55 6.50
C ASP A 66 3.69 28.27 7.64
N TRP A 67 2.47 27.81 7.96
CA TRP A 67 1.71 28.38 9.06
C TRP A 67 2.33 28.05 10.43
N LEU A 68 2.86 26.83 10.61
CA LEU A 68 3.49 26.39 11.86
C LEU A 68 4.69 27.27 12.26
N VAL A 69 5.43 27.84 11.30
CA VAL A 69 6.52 28.79 11.60
C VAL A 69 6.01 29.96 12.44
N ARG A 70 4.86 30.54 12.08
CA ARG A 70 4.25 31.64 12.85
C ARG A 70 3.54 31.13 14.10
N ALA A 71 2.83 30.01 14.00
CA ALA A 71 2.08 29.46 15.13
C ALA A 71 2.99 29.09 16.31
N ASN A 72 4.21 28.62 16.05
CA ASN A 72 5.18 28.23 17.07
C ASN A 72 5.90 29.42 17.74
N GLN A 73 5.78 30.63 17.17
CA GLN A 73 6.34 31.86 17.76
C GLN A 73 5.39 32.55 18.74
N ARG A 74 4.14 32.09 18.87
CA ARG A 74 3.18 32.72 19.79
C ARG A 74 3.50 32.34 21.25
N THR A 75 3.27 33.26 22.17
CA THR A 75 3.30 32.93 23.60
C THR A 75 2.06 32.12 23.97
N VAL A 76 2.26 30.94 24.55
CA VAL A 76 1.18 30.05 24.98
C VAL A 76 1.12 30.05 26.50
N ARG A 77 -0.04 30.41 27.06
CA ARG A 77 -0.25 30.54 28.52
C ARG A 77 0.16 29.27 29.28
N SER A 78 -0.17 28.09 28.78
CA SER A 78 0.15 26.82 29.45
C SER A 78 1.65 26.53 29.49
N LEU A 79 2.43 27.08 28.55
CA LEU A 79 3.88 26.93 28.49
C LEU A 79 4.60 28.07 29.23
N GLY A 80 3.94 29.22 29.42
CA GLY A 80 4.56 30.44 29.93
C GLY A 80 5.58 31.07 28.98
N GLY A 81 5.62 30.63 27.72
CA GLY A 81 6.61 31.02 26.71
C GLY A 81 6.17 30.63 25.31
N ARG A 82 7.09 30.74 24.33
CA ARG A 82 6.82 30.36 22.94
C ARG A 82 7.24 28.90 22.71
N PRO A 83 6.43 28.08 22.01
CA PRO A 83 6.79 26.69 21.70
C PRO A 83 8.17 26.54 21.04
N VAL A 84 8.53 27.47 20.15
CA VAL A 84 9.84 27.46 19.47
C VAL A 84 11.02 27.54 20.45
N ASP A 85 10.89 28.27 21.56
CA ASP A 85 11.96 28.44 22.55
C ASP A 85 12.15 27.19 23.42
N ALA A 86 11.10 26.35 23.55
CA ALA A 86 11.17 25.10 24.30
C ALA A 86 11.81 23.96 23.48
N LEU A 87 11.76 24.05 22.15
CA LEU A 87 12.10 22.93 21.27
C LEU A 87 13.53 22.43 21.45
N GLU A 88 14.53 23.31 21.46
CA GLU A 88 15.94 22.91 21.59
C GLU A 88 16.22 22.22 22.93
N ARG A 89 15.65 22.74 24.01
CA ARG A 89 15.77 22.15 25.35
C ARG A 89 15.13 20.76 25.37
N ASP A 90 13.94 20.64 24.81
CA ASP A 90 13.20 19.37 24.81
C ASP A 90 13.92 18.33 23.94
N LEU A 91 14.42 18.71 22.75
CA LEU A 91 15.24 17.84 21.90
C LEU A 91 16.51 17.36 22.60
N GLY A 92 17.19 18.23 23.35
CA GLY A 92 18.36 17.86 24.15
C GLY A 92 18.07 16.86 25.27
N ALA A 93 16.82 16.76 25.72
CA ALA A 93 16.38 15.82 26.74
C ALA A 93 15.77 14.52 26.15
N MET A 94 15.52 14.46 24.85
CA MET A 94 14.94 13.29 24.19
C MET A 94 15.96 12.17 23.99
N THR A 95 15.47 10.93 23.99
CA THR A 95 16.28 9.76 23.61
C THR A 95 16.50 9.74 22.11
N ALA A 96 17.72 9.41 21.67
CA ALA A 96 18.02 9.24 20.25
C ALA A 96 17.15 8.14 19.63
N LEU A 97 16.79 8.32 18.36
CA LEU A 97 16.03 7.30 17.63
C LEU A 97 16.85 6.01 17.48
N PRO A 98 16.22 4.83 17.65
CA PRO A 98 16.85 3.56 17.34
C PRO A 98 17.30 3.50 15.88
N PRO A 99 18.42 2.81 15.56
CA PRO A 99 18.98 2.77 14.20
C PRO A 99 18.11 1.97 13.21
N VAL A 100 17.08 1.29 13.70
CA VAL A 100 16.14 0.52 12.88
C VAL A 100 14.84 1.30 12.79
N ALA A 101 14.45 1.67 11.57
CA ALA A 101 13.17 2.32 11.34
C ALA A 101 12.01 1.34 11.64
N PRO A 102 10.93 1.81 12.28
CA PRO A 102 9.75 0.97 12.45
C PRO A 102 9.12 0.65 11.08
N ALA A 103 8.49 -0.52 11.00
CA ALA A 103 7.65 -0.83 9.85
C ALA A 103 6.45 0.13 9.80
N THR A 104 6.31 0.86 8.71
CA THR A 104 5.21 1.80 8.47
C THR A 104 4.45 1.47 7.21
N GLY A 105 3.24 2.00 7.09
CA GLY A 105 2.37 1.79 5.95
C GLY A 105 1.33 0.69 6.17
N LEU A 106 0.35 0.65 5.28
CA LEU A 106 -0.64 -0.41 5.24
C LEU A 106 -0.02 -1.62 4.55
N SER A 107 -0.09 -2.79 5.18
CA SER A 107 0.36 -4.04 4.60
C SER A 107 -0.79 -5.02 4.41
N SER A 108 -0.81 -5.70 3.28
CA SER A 108 -1.73 -6.81 3.02
C SER A 108 -1.08 -7.85 2.12
N ARG A 109 -1.49 -9.11 2.28
CA ARG A 109 -1.05 -10.21 1.43
C ARG A 109 -2.24 -10.69 0.61
N VAL A 110 -2.10 -10.67 -0.72
CA VAL A 110 -3.18 -11.03 -1.64
C VAL A 110 -2.66 -11.98 -2.72
N ARG A 111 -3.51 -12.87 -3.23
CA ARG A 111 -3.18 -13.68 -4.40
C ARG A 111 -3.46 -12.86 -5.65
N LEU A 112 -2.46 -12.63 -6.50
CA LEU A 112 -2.62 -11.79 -7.68
C LEU A 112 -3.59 -12.46 -8.68
N ALA A 113 -4.65 -11.72 -9.04
CA ALA A 113 -5.66 -12.18 -9.97
C ALA A 113 -5.14 -12.16 -11.43
N ARG A 114 -5.89 -12.79 -12.34
CA ARG A 114 -5.49 -12.94 -13.76
C ARG A 114 -5.46 -11.62 -14.52
N ASP A 115 -6.21 -10.62 -14.07
CA ASP A 115 -6.18 -9.27 -14.59
C ASP A 115 -4.93 -8.49 -14.16
N TYR A 116 -4.06 -9.05 -13.32
CA TYR A 116 -2.81 -8.47 -12.83
C TYR A 116 -2.96 -7.11 -12.12
N TYR A 117 -4.13 -6.81 -11.55
CA TYR A 117 -4.34 -5.61 -10.73
C TYR A 117 -4.53 -5.96 -9.26
N ILE A 118 -4.11 -5.06 -8.39
CA ILE A 118 -4.47 -5.03 -6.98
C ILE A 118 -5.31 -3.79 -6.68
N ARG A 119 -6.29 -3.92 -5.80
CA ARG A 119 -7.07 -2.78 -5.31
C ARG A 119 -6.53 -2.33 -3.97
N LEU A 120 -6.20 -1.06 -3.86
CA LEU A 120 -5.88 -0.39 -2.61
C LEU A 120 -6.81 0.82 -2.45
N ASP A 121 -7.51 0.87 -1.32
CA ASP A 121 -8.58 1.86 -1.08
C ASP A 121 -9.64 1.86 -2.20
N ARG A 122 -9.61 2.87 -3.08
CA ARG A 122 -10.51 3.03 -4.23
C ARG A 122 -9.76 3.08 -5.57
N SER A 123 -8.48 2.75 -5.59
CA SER A 123 -7.65 2.78 -6.80
C SER A 123 -7.11 1.39 -7.12
N ASP A 124 -6.99 1.09 -8.41
CA ASP A 124 -6.44 -0.16 -8.91
C ASP A 124 -5.02 0.07 -9.43
N TYR A 125 -4.07 -0.79 -9.06
CA TYR A 125 -2.67 -0.68 -9.44
C TYR A 125 -2.23 -1.95 -10.16
N SER A 126 -1.65 -1.81 -11.34
CA SER A 126 -1.11 -2.95 -12.08
C SER A 126 0.10 -3.56 -11.37
N VAL A 127 0.28 -4.87 -11.51
CA VAL A 127 1.43 -5.63 -11.00
C VAL A 127 2.05 -6.41 -12.14
N ASP A 128 3.35 -6.73 -12.07
CA ASP A 128 3.99 -7.58 -13.09
C ASP A 128 3.18 -8.88 -13.26
N PRO A 129 2.65 -9.16 -14.45
CA PRO A 129 1.82 -10.32 -14.71
C PRO A 129 2.56 -11.66 -14.55
N ARG A 130 3.89 -11.67 -14.45
CA ARG A 130 4.67 -12.86 -14.05
C ARG A 130 4.33 -13.33 -12.63
N ALA A 131 3.76 -12.45 -11.80
CA ALA A 131 3.28 -12.80 -10.47
C ALA A 131 1.84 -13.32 -10.45
N ILE A 132 1.13 -13.42 -11.59
CA ILE A 132 -0.27 -13.89 -11.64
C ILE A 132 -0.39 -15.25 -10.95
N GLY A 133 -1.38 -15.37 -10.07
CA GLY A 133 -1.63 -16.58 -9.30
C GLY A 133 -0.62 -16.83 -8.17
N ARG A 134 0.30 -15.91 -7.88
CA ARG A 134 1.20 -16.00 -6.71
C ARG A 134 0.69 -15.11 -5.59
N LEU A 135 1.14 -15.38 -4.37
CA LEU A 135 0.92 -14.46 -3.24
C LEU A 135 1.88 -13.28 -3.38
N VAL A 136 1.34 -12.08 -3.22
CA VAL A 136 2.08 -10.83 -3.24
C VAL A 136 1.83 -10.05 -1.95
N ASP A 137 2.87 -9.42 -1.45
CA ASP A 137 2.86 -8.53 -0.29
C ASP A 137 2.75 -7.09 -0.79
N VAL A 138 1.66 -6.43 -0.45
CA VAL A 138 1.38 -5.04 -0.81
C VAL A 138 1.72 -4.18 0.40
N THR A 139 2.54 -3.15 0.20
CA THR A 139 2.85 -2.12 1.19
C THR A 139 2.49 -0.76 0.63
N ALA A 140 1.67 0.00 1.34
CA ALA A 140 1.25 1.34 0.94
C ALA A 140 1.65 2.39 1.98
N THR A 141 2.48 3.33 1.56
CA THR A 141 2.83 4.55 2.31
C THR A 141 1.92 5.69 1.86
N PRO A 142 1.98 6.90 2.44
CA PRO A 142 1.19 8.02 1.94
C PRO A 142 1.47 8.43 0.49
N THR A 143 2.65 8.09 -0.03
CA THR A 143 3.14 8.56 -1.34
C THR A 143 3.40 7.44 -2.33
N SER A 144 3.52 6.18 -1.88
CA SER A 144 3.84 5.05 -2.74
C SER A 144 3.04 3.79 -2.42
N VAL A 145 2.89 2.96 -3.45
CA VAL A 145 2.37 1.59 -3.36
C VAL A 145 3.43 0.66 -3.94
N THR A 146 3.95 -0.23 -3.10
CA THR A 146 4.98 -1.20 -3.46
C THR A 146 4.39 -2.61 -3.34
N VAL A 147 4.65 -3.45 -4.33
CA VAL A 147 4.21 -4.85 -4.35
C VAL A 147 5.41 -5.75 -4.48
N ALA A 148 5.56 -6.71 -3.57
CA ALA A 148 6.63 -7.69 -3.58
C ALA A 148 6.07 -9.11 -3.74
N CYS A 149 6.78 -9.98 -4.46
CA CYS A 149 6.50 -11.40 -4.55
C CYS A 149 7.76 -12.15 -4.14
N GLU A 150 7.68 -12.94 -3.06
CA GLU A 150 8.83 -13.66 -2.49
C GLU A 150 10.06 -12.76 -2.25
N GLY A 151 9.81 -11.52 -1.78
CA GLY A 151 10.85 -10.54 -1.47
C GLY A 151 11.36 -9.72 -2.68
N ALA A 152 11.00 -10.09 -3.91
CA ALA A 152 11.33 -9.31 -5.10
C ALA A 152 10.23 -8.28 -5.41
N ILE A 153 10.59 -7.03 -5.67
CA ILE A 153 9.62 -5.99 -6.08
C ILE A 153 9.10 -6.30 -7.48
N VAL A 154 7.77 -6.40 -7.59
CA VAL A 154 7.04 -6.69 -8.83
C VAL A 154 6.10 -5.54 -9.25
N ALA A 155 6.01 -4.48 -8.45
CA ALA A 155 5.41 -3.21 -8.83
C ALA A 155 5.82 -2.10 -7.86
N GLU A 156 5.97 -0.89 -8.38
CA GLU A 156 6.10 0.33 -7.58
C GLU A 156 5.32 1.45 -8.27
N HIS A 157 4.44 2.11 -7.53
CA HIS A 157 3.58 3.19 -8.04
C HIS A 157 3.56 4.37 -7.09
N GLU A 158 3.35 5.57 -7.62
CA GLU A 158 2.91 6.71 -6.82
C GLU A 158 1.49 6.45 -6.30
N ARG A 159 1.24 6.79 -5.03
CA ARG A 159 -0.07 6.59 -4.42
C ARG A 159 -1.06 7.64 -4.91
N SER A 160 -2.12 7.17 -5.56
CA SER A 160 -3.31 7.96 -5.85
C SER A 160 -4.26 7.99 -4.65
N TRP A 161 -4.68 9.21 -4.29
CA TRP A 161 -5.76 9.45 -3.32
C TRP A 161 -7.10 9.78 -4.01
N ALA A 162 -7.10 9.88 -5.34
CA ALA A 162 -8.33 10.01 -6.12
C ALA A 162 -9.08 8.66 -6.17
N GLY A 163 -10.41 8.70 -6.00
CA GLY A 163 -11.23 7.50 -6.05
C GLY A 163 -11.52 7.05 -7.49
N GLY A 164 -11.46 5.74 -7.73
CA GLY A 164 -11.85 5.12 -9.00
C GLY A 164 -10.80 5.17 -10.10
N VAL A 165 -9.54 5.48 -9.78
CA VAL A 165 -8.45 5.56 -10.76
C VAL A 165 -7.77 4.20 -10.93
N THR A 166 -7.44 3.85 -12.18
CA THR A 166 -6.58 2.70 -12.51
C THR A 166 -5.20 3.18 -12.93
N VAL A 167 -4.20 2.90 -12.10
CA VAL A 167 -2.79 3.22 -12.34
C VAL A 167 -2.13 2.01 -13.00
N THR A 168 -1.70 2.20 -14.25
CA THR A 168 -1.15 1.12 -15.07
C THR A 168 0.27 1.45 -15.50
N ASP A 169 1.21 0.57 -15.16
CA ASP A 169 2.58 0.65 -15.67
C ASP A 169 2.61 0.10 -17.11
N PRO A 170 3.11 0.89 -18.09
CA PRO A 170 3.31 0.43 -19.45
C PRO A 170 4.11 -0.87 -19.56
N ALA A 171 5.12 -1.09 -18.70
CA ALA A 171 5.93 -2.30 -18.68
C ALA A 171 5.08 -3.54 -18.32
N HIS A 172 4.16 -3.43 -17.36
CA HIS A 172 3.23 -4.52 -17.01
C HIS A 172 2.32 -4.86 -18.19
N VAL A 173 1.84 -3.87 -18.93
CA VAL A 173 1.04 -4.08 -20.14
C VAL A 173 1.83 -4.82 -21.21
N GLN A 174 3.09 -4.45 -21.44
CA GLN A 174 3.95 -5.13 -22.42
C GLN A 174 4.27 -6.56 -21.99
N ALA A 175 4.59 -6.78 -20.71
CA ALA A 175 4.80 -8.11 -20.15
C ALA A 175 3.54 -8.99 -20.32
N ALA A 176 2.35 -8.44 -20.07
CA ALA A 176 1.08 -9.16 -20.24
C ALA A 176 0.80 -9.49 -21.72
N LYS A 177 1.18 -8.60 -22.64
CA LYS A 177 1.10 -8.88 -24.09
C LYS A 177 2.05 -10.01 -24.48
N GLN A 178 3.27 -10.01 -23.97
CA GLN A 178 4.26 -11.06 -24.26
C GLN A 178 3.79 -12.43 -23.75
N LEU A 179 3.41 -12.52 -22.47
CA LEU A 179 2.93 -13.77 -21.88
C LEU A 179 1.72 -14.35 -22.62
N ARG A 180 0.81 -13.48 -23.11
CA ARG A 180 -0.32 -13.91 -23.95
C ARG A 180 0.13 -14.48 -25.29
N ARG A 181 1.10 -13.84 -25.96
CA ARG A 181 1.67 -14.35 -27.22
C ARG A 181 2.32 -15.71 -27.02
N ASP A 182 3.19 -15.81 -26.02
CA ASP A 182 3.93 -17.04 -25.71
C ASP A 182 2.97 -18.21 -25.41
N PHE A 183 1.90 -17.95 -24.64
CA PHE A 183 0.87 -18.94 -24.36
C PHE A 183 0.18 -19.48 -25.63
N TRP A 184 -0.18 -18.58 -26.56
CA TRP A 184 -0.81 -18.99 -27.82
C TRP A 184 0.17 -19.71 -28.75
N ASP A 185 1.44 -19.32 -28.77
CA ASP A 185 2.48 -19.98 -29.56
C ASP A 185 2.74 -21.40 -29.07
N GLN A 186 2.91 -21.59 -27.77
CA GLN A 186 3.06 -22.92 -27.15
C GLN A 186 1.86 -23.82 -27.44
N ARG A 187 0.65 -23.27 -27.36
CA ARG A 187 -0.57 -24.03 -27.64
C ARG A 187 -0.64 -24.48 -29.10
N ARG A 188 -0.28 -23.60 -30.05
CA ARG A 188 -0.22 -23.95 -31.47
C ARG A 188 0.82 -25.02 -31.76
N GLN A 189 1.99 -24.96 -31.12
CA GLN A 189 3.03 -25.97 -31.24
C GLN A 189 2.54 -27.33 -30.71
N ALA A 190 1.94 -27.36 -29.53
CA ALA A 190 1.38 -28.60 -28.96
C ALA A 190 0.28 -29.21 -29.85
N GLU A 191 -0.58 -28.39 -30.46
CA GLU A 191 -1.59 -28.85 -31.42
C GLU A 191 -0.95 -29.41 -32.72
N ALA A 192 0.12 -28.80 -33.22
CA ALA A 192 0.86 -29.29 -34.38
C ALA A 192 1.58 -30.61 -34.09
N ASP A 193 2.23 -30.73 -32.93
CA ASP A 193 2.91 -31.94 -32.47
C ASP A 193 1.92 -33.10 -32.29
N ALA A 194 0.75 -32.83 -31.72
CA ALA A 194 -0.32 -33.83 -31.58
C ALA A 194 -0.81 -34.33 -32.94
N ARG A 195 -0.97 -33.44 -33.93
CA ARG A 195 -1.31 -33.82 -35.31
C ARG A 195 -0.20 -34.63 -35.97
N HIS A 196 1.07 -34.31 -35.73
CA HIS A 196 2.20 -35.07 -36.25
C HIS A 196 2.27 -36.48 -35.65
N ARG A 197 2.01 -36.64 -34.34
CA ARG A 197 1.97 -37.95 -33.68
C ARG A 197 0.78 -38.82 -34.11
N HIS A 198 -0.33 -38.20 -34.49
CA HIS A 198 -1.52 -38.88 -34.99
C HIS A 198 -1.54 -39.08 -36.51
N ARG A 199 -0.48 -38.70 -37.24
CA ARG A 199 -0.38 -39.04 -38.67
C ARG A 199 -0.11 -40.55 -38.77
N PRO A 200 -1.03 -41.35 -39.35
CA PRO A 200 -0.76 -42.77 -39.54
C PRO A 200 0.44 -42.90 -40.49
N GLU A 201 1.36 -43.81 -40.14
CA GLU A 201 2.44 -44.25 -41.02
C GLU A 201 1.84 -44.54 -42.40
N PRO A 202 2.37 -43.94 -43.49
CA PRO A 202 1.88 -44.22 -44.85
C PRO A 202 2.22 -45.67 -45.20
N GLY A 203 1.35 -46.60 -44.80
CA GLY A 203 1.56 -48.04 -44.93
C GLY A 203 0.72 -48.91 -44.00
N LEU A 204 0.17 -48.39 -42.89
CA LEU A 204 -0.73 -49.17 -42.04
C LEU A 204 -2.16 -49.18 -42.63
N VAL A 205 -2.44 -50.19 -43.46
CA VAL A 205 -3.80 -50.55 -43.85
C VAL A 205 -4.49 -51.11 -42.61
N VAL A 206 -5.28 -50.26 -41.95
CA VAL A 206 -6.19 -50.73 -40.89
C VAL A 206 -7.36 -51.40 -41.59
N GLU A 207 -7.43 -52.73 -41.50
CA GLU A 207 -8.61 -53.49 -41.94
C GLU A 207 -9.84 -52.98 -41.18
N GLN A 208 -10.71 -52.24 -41.85
CA GLN A 208 -12.03 -51.93 -41.34
C GLN A 208 -12.89 -53.18 -41.44
N ARG A 209 -13.00 -53.95 -40.36
CA ARG A 209 -14.05 -54.98 -40.24
C ARG A 209 -15.38 -54.29 -39.99
N CYS A 210 -16.33 -54.52 -40.89
CA CYS A 210 -17.72 -54.08 -40.73
C CYS A 210 -18.38 -54.86 -39.57
N LEU A 211 -19.20 -54.15 -38.80
CA LEU A 211 -19.88 -54.63 -37.58
C LEU A 211 -21.01 -55.66 -37.85
N GLY A 212 -21.01 -56.33 -39.01
CA GLY A 212 -22.05 -57.26 -39.44
C GLY A 212 -21.76 -58.74 -39.16
N ASP A 213 -20.56 -59.08 -38.67
CA ASP A 213 -20.10 -60.47 -38.51
C ASP A 213 -19.89 -60.86 -37.02
N TYR A 214 -20.81 -60.48 -36.14
CA TYR A 214 -20.94 -61.04 -34.79
C TYR A 214 -22.34 -61.63 -34.58
#